data_AF-A0A0G0QN48-F1
#
_entry.id   AF-A0A0G0QN48-F1
#
_cell.length_a   1.000
_cell.length_b   1.000
_cell.length_c   1.000
_cell.angle_alpha   90.00
_cell.angle_beta   90.00
_cell.angle_gamma   90.00
#
_symmetry.space_group_name_H-M   'P 1'
#
loop_
_entity.id
_entity.type
_entity.pdbx_description
1 polymer ?
#
loop_
_entity_poly.entity_id
_entity_poly.type
_entity_poly.pdbx_seq_one_letter_code
_entity_poly.pdbx_strand_id
1 'polypeptide(L)'
;DYMENSYKENGAIVYLNSEPFYRRSILYHVGRQGIPYEDLRGAKVYRKGNYFTAYVNNSSADKKVGKYSDNFNVVEKREFGTMIVFKLSPKESSIVAEEQAIKPQKKKKKVHTPGVPDRYTWNEIFNF
;
A
#
# COMPACT_ATOMS: atom_id res chain seq x y z
N ASP A 1 0.16 10.98 -4.75
CA ASP A 1 -1.00 11.84 -4.42
C ASP A 1 -1.86 11.29 -3.28
N TYR A 2 -2.88 10.46 -3.51
CA TYR A 2 -3.85 10.15 -2.43
C TYR A 2 -3.24 9.48 -1.18
N MET A 3 -2.56 8.33 -1.34
CA MET A 3 -1.88 7.64 -0.22
C MET A 3 -0.69 8.44 0.31
N GLU A 4 -0.03 9.21 -0.56
CA GLU A 4 1.10 10.06 -0.20
C GLU A 4 0.68 11.21 0.72
N ASN A 5 -0.48 11.81 0.49
CA ASN A 5 -1.01 12.86 1.38
C ASN A 5 -1.28 12.29 2.76
N SER A 6 -1.89 11.10 2.86
CA SER A 6 -2.08 10.43 4.17
C SER A 6 -0.76 10.13 4.86
N TYR A 7 0.29 9.75 4.11
CA TYR A 7 1.64 9.58 4.67
C TYR A 7 2.26 10.89 5.11
N LYS A 8 2.11 11.98 4.34
CA LYS A 8 2.63 13.31 4.69
C LYS A 8 1.96 13.89 5.93
N GLU A 9 0.68 13.58 6.15
CA GLU A 9 -0.09 14.04 7.32
C GLU A 9 0.39 13.42 8.63
N ASN A 10 0.71 12.12 8.67
CA ASN A 10 0.98 11.41 9.93
C ASN A 10 2.29 10.62 9.99
N GLY A 11 3.03 10.53 8.88
CA GLY A 11 4.28 9.77 8.77
C GLY A 11 4.12 8.25 8.88
N ALA A 12 2.89 7.72 8.89
CA ALA A 12 2.62 6.32 9.19
C ALA A 12 2.65 5.42 7.95
N ILE A 13 3.09 4.19 8.13
CA ILE A 13 3.13 3.18 7.06
C ILE A 13 1.78 2.97 6.36
N VAL A 14 1.83 2.68 5.06
CA VAL A 14 0.69 2.31 4.23
C VAL A 14 0.44 0.79 4.23
N TYR A 15 -0.72 0.36 4.71
CA TYR A 15 -1.18 -1.02 4.55
C TYR A 15 -2.15 -1.10 3.38
N LEU A 16 -1.85 -1.96 2.41
CA LEU A 16 -2.64 -2.07 1.19
C LEU A 16 -3.07 -3.51 0.93
N ASN A 17 -4.36 -3.70 0.70
CA ASN A 17 -4.86 -4.81 -0.09
C ASN A 17 -5.46 -4.30 -1.41
N SER A 18 -5.26 -5.02 -2.49
CA SER A 18 -5.88 -4.66 -3.77
C SER A 18 -6.08 -5.90 -4.62
N GLU A 19 -6.84 -5.74 -5.70
CA GLU A 19 -6.83 -6.76 -6.74
C GLU A 19 -5.42 -6.91 -7.34
N PRO A 20 -5.04 -8.14 -7.76
CA PRO A 20 -3.71 -8.40 -8.33
C PRO A 20 -3.36 -7.48 -9.50
N PHE A 21 -4.37 -7.13 -10.30
CA PHE A 21 -4.24 -6.25 -11.47
C PHE A 21 -3.68 -4.86 -11.11
N TYR A 22 -4.10 -4.27 -9.98
CA TYR A 22 -3.63 -2.95 -9.53
C TYR A 22 -2.43 -3.01 -8.59
N ARG A 23 -2.22 -4.14 -7.91
CA ARG A 23 -1.30 -4.22 -6.76
C ARG A 23 0.11 -3.77 -7.11
N ARG A 24 0.66 -4.30 -8.21
CA ARG A 24 2.05 -4.06 -8.58
C ARG A 24 2.32 -2.60 -8.97
N SER A 25 1.39 -1.98 -9.70
CA SER A 25 1.52 -0.57 -10.09
C SER A 25 1.39 0.36 -8.88
N ILE A 26 0.40 0.15 -8.02
CA ILE A 26 0.23 0.96 -6.81
C ILE A 26 1.48 0.89 -5.94
N LEU A 27 1.95 -0.32 -5.61
CA LEU A 27 3.12 -0.51 -4.74
C LEU A 27 4.41 0.05 -5.37
N TYR A 28 4.54 -0.01 -6.71
CA TYR A 28 5.63 0.65 -7.42
C TYR A 28 5.63 2.16 -7.19
N HIS A 29 4.48 2.83 -7.34
CA HIS A 29 4.38 4.26 -7.13
C HIS A 29 4.57 4.67 -5.67
N VAL A 30 3.98 3.94 -4.72
CA VAL A 30 4.17 4.17 -3.27
C VAL A 30 5.64 4.01 -2.89
N GLY A 31 6.28 2.92 -3.34
CA GLY A 31 7.70 2.67 -3.10
C GLY A 31 8.63 3.69 -3.77
N ARG A 32 8.29 4.15 -4.98
CA ARG A 32 9.06 5.21 -5.68
C ARG A 32 9.06 6.53 -4.90
N GLN A 33 7.98 6.82 -4.18
CA GLN A 33 7.87 7.99 -3.30
C GLN A 33 8.55 7.78 -1.92
N GLY A 34 9.20 6.65 -1.69
CA GLY A 34 9.88 6.35 -0.43
C GLY A 34 8.95 6.04 0.74
N ILE A 35 7.66 5.82 0.47
CA ILE A 35 6.64 5.54 1.49
C ILE A 35 6.77 4.05 1.89
N PRO A 36 6.94 3.73 3.19
CA PRO A 36 6.91 2.35 3.65
C PRO A 36 5.50 1.76 3.42
N TYR A 37 5.44 0.48 3.04
CA TYR A 37 4.18 -0.21 2.85
C TYR A 37 4.24 -1.69 3.22
N GLU A 38 3.08 -2.29 3.50
CA GLU A 38 2.91 -3.72 3.81
C GLU A 38 1.57 -4.27 3.28
N ASP A 39 1.46 -5.60 3.12
CA ASP A 39 0.17 -6.23 2.77
C ASP A 39 -0.81 -6.17 3.94
N LEU A 40 -1.97 -5.53 3.73
CA LEU A 40 -3.03 -5.45 4.73
C LEU A 40 -3.56 -6.85 5.14
N ARG A 41 -3.54 -7.85 4.25
CA ARG A 41 -4.13 -9.18 4.55
C ARG A 41 -3.40 -9.96 5.64
N GLY A 42 -2.12 -9.69 5.85
CA GLY A 42 -1.30 -10.36 6.87
C GLY A 42 -0.84 -9.45 8.00
N ALA A 43 -1.19 -8.16 7.94
CA ALA A 43 -0.77 -7.19 8.93
C ALA A 43 -1.65 -7.27 10.19
N LYS A 44 -1.02 -7.07 11.35
CA LYS A 44 -1.77 -6.71 12.56
C LYS A 44 -2.39 -5.33 12.38
N VAL A 45 -3.41 -5.04 13.17
CA VAL A 45 -4.05 -3.73 13.18
C VAL A 45 -3.33 -2.85 14.21
N TYR A 46 -2.78 -1.73 13.74
CA TYR A 46 -2.08 -0.73 14.52
C TYR A 46 -2.84 0.60 14.54
N ARG A 47 -2.74 1.35 15.64
CA ARG A 47 -3.38 2.68 15.77
C ARG A 47 -2.84 3.65 14.71
N LYS A 48 -1.52 3.71 14.56
CA LYS A 48 -0.82 4.55 13.57
C LYS A 48 -0.56 3.77 12.28
N GLY A 49 -1.61 3.54 11.51
CA GLY A 49 -1.52 2.93 10.18
C GLY A 49 -2.41 3.63 9.18
N ASN A 50 -1.91 3.77 7.95
CA ASN A 50 -2.70 4.26 6.82
C ASN A 50 -3.25 3.06 6.04
N TYR A 51 -4.52 2.71 6.25
CA TYR A 51 -5.12 1.50 5.70
C TYR A 51 -5.93 1.78 4.44
N PHE A 52 -5.65 1.03 3.38
CA PHE A 52 -6.36 1.17 2.11
C PHE A 52 -6.73 -0.17 1.49
N THR A 53 -7.85 -0.17 0.78
CA THR A 53 -8.18 -1.22 -0.18
C THR A 53 -8.47 -0.64 -1.55
N ALA A 54 -8.06 -1.33 -2.62
CA ALA A 54 -8.28 -0.89 -4.00
C ALA A 54 -8.87 -2.01 -4.88
N TYR A 55 -10.03 -1.76 -5.48
CA TYR A 55 -10.78 -2.73 -6.29
C TYR A 55 -11.22 -2.12 -7.62
N VAL A 56 -11.69 -2.95 -8.55
CA VAL A 56 -12.42 -2.46 -9.72
C VAL A 56 -13.72 -1.79 -9.24
N ASN A 57 -14.04 -0.63 -9.79
CA ASN A 57 -15.27 0.10 -9.51
C ASN A 57 -16.47 -0.63 -10.15
N ASN A 58 -17.10 -1.50 -9.37
CA ASN A 58 -18.32 -2.22 -9.75
C ASN A 58 -19.14 -2.53 -8.49
N SER A 59 -20.33 -3.12 -8.69
CA SER A 59 -21.26 -3.48 -7.61
C SER A 59 -20.69 -4.44 -6.55
N SER A 60 -19.57 -5.12 -6.84
CA SER A 60 -18.92 -6.03 -5.89
C SER A 60 -17.89 -5.35 -4.97
N ALA A 61 -17.49 -4.11 -5.26
CA ALA A 61 -16.43 -3.42 -4.52
C ALA A 61 -16.79 -3.24 -3.04
N ASP A 62 -18.02 -2.81 -2.75
CA ASP A 62 -18.52 -2.61 -1.38
C ASP A 62 -18.59 -3.94 -0.61
N LYS A 63 -18.96 -5.05 -1.28
CA LYS A 63 -18.93 -6.40 -0.70
C LYS A 63 -17.49 -6.86 -0.37
N LYS A 64 -16.51 -6.49 -1.21
CA LYS A 64 -15.10 -6.86 -1.00
C LYS A 64 -14.49 -6.10 0.17
N VAL A 65 -14.75 -4.80 0.30
CA VAL A 65 -14.29 -4.02 1.46
C VAL A 65 -15.02 -4.43 2.74
N GLY A 66 -16.28 -4.89 2.64
CA GLY A 66 -17.03 -5.43 3.77
C GLY A 66 -16.32 -6.58 4.51
N LYS A 67 -15.39 -7.31 3.88
CA LYS A 67 -14.57 -8.33 4.58
C LYS A 67 -13.68 -7.77 5.70
N TYR A 68 -13.46 -6.46 5.71
CA TYR A 68 -12.66 -5.76 6.72
C TYR A 68 -13.52 -5.13 7.81
N SER A 69 -14.86 -5.26 7.75
CA SER A 69 -15.79 -4.58 8.64
C SER A 69 -15.61 -4.95 10.10
N ASP A 70 -15.09 -6.14 10.41
CA ASP A 70 -14.90 -6.57 11.79
C ASP A 70 -13.84 -5.72 12.48
N ASN A 71 -12.77 -5.39 11.75
CA ASN A 71 -11.59 -4.71 12.27
C ASN A 71 -11.53 -3.21 11.95
N PHE A 72 -12.27 -2.78 10.93
CA PHE A 72 -12.13 -1.45 10.36
C PHE A 72 -13.48 -0.79 10.05
N ASN A 73 -13.48 0.53 10.07
CA ASN A 73 -14.54 1.37 9.50
C ASN A 73 -14.07 1.94 8.16
N VAL A 74 -14.97 2.07 7.19
CA VAL A 74 -14.70 2.81 5.95
C VAL A 74 -14.87 4.30 6.24
N VAL A 75 -13.83 5.10 6.03
CA VAL A 75 -13.83 6.54 6.30
C VAL A 75 -14.04 7.34 5.02
N GLU A 76 -13.45 6.89 3.92
CA GLU A 76 -13.50 7.58 2.65
C GLU A 76 -13.53 6.57 1.50
N LYS A 77 -14.24 6.92 0.43
CA LYS A 77 -14.31 6.19 -0.83
C LYS A 77 -13.94 7.17 -1.94
N ARG A 78 -12.95 6.81 -2.75
CA ARG A 78 -12.45 7.66 -3.83
C ARG A 78 -12.32 6.87 -5.14
N GLU A 79 -12.88 7.42 -6.20
CA GLU A 79 -12.90 6.81 -7.53
C GLU A 79 -11.75 7.33 -8.40
N PHE A 80 -11.18 6.41 -9.18
CA PHE A 80 -10.08 6.64 -10.11
C PHE A 80 -10.38 5.88 -11.41
N GLY A 81 -11.28 6.43 -12.22
CA GLY A 81 -11.75 5.76 -13.44
C GLY A 81 -12.40 4.42 -13.12
N THR A 82 -11.78 3.33 -13.58
CA THR A 82 -12.27 1.95 -13.33
C THR A 82 -11.83 1.39 -11.98
N MET A 83 -11.04 2.10 -11.20
CA MET A 83 -10.59 1.69 -9.87
C MET A 83 -11.31 2.49 -8.80
N ILE A 84 -11.55 1.86 -7.66
CA ILE A 84 -12.07 2.51 -6.47
C ILE A 84 -11.20 2.17 -5.26
N VAL A 85 -10.88 3.19 -4.47
CA VAL A 85 -10.03 3.09 -3.28
C VAL A 85 -10.86 3.43 -2.05
N PHE A 86 -10.80 2.58 -1.04
CA PHE A 86 -11.40 2.80 0.27
C PHE A 86 -10.30 3.06 1.29
N LYS A 87 -10.39 4.19 2.00
CA LYS A 87 -9.58 4.47 3.19
C LYS A 87 -10.29 3.93 4.41
N LEU A 88 -9.55 3.19 5.22
CA LEU A 88 -10.05 2.51 6.40
C LEU A 88 -9.47 3.14 7.67
N SER A 89 -10.26 3.20 8.73
CA SER A 89 -9.77 3.46 10.09
C SER A 89 -9.93 2.21 10.96
N PRO A 90 -8.93 1.87 11.79
CA PRO A 90 -9.05 0.74 12.69
C PRO A 90 -10.12 1.03 13.75
N LYS A 91 -10.89 0.01 14.13
CA LYS A 91 -11.74 0.08 15.32
C LYS A 91 -10.87 -0.06 16.56
N GLU A 92 -11.20 0.67 17.62
CA GLU A 92 -10.46 0.64 18.89
C GLU A 92 -10.33 -0.79 19.46
N SER A 93 -11.37 -1.62 19.33
CA SER A 93 -11.36 -3.01 19.79
C SER A 93 -10.43 -3.94 19.00
N SER A 94 -9.96 -3.52 17.83
CA SER A 94 -9.14 -4.34 16.94
C SER A 94 -7.68 -3.94 16.95
N ILE A 95 -7.34 -2.79 17.54
CA ILE A 95 -5.96 -2.29 17.64
C ILE A 95 -5.15 -3.20 18.57
N VAL A 96 -4.06 -3.75 18.04
CA VAL A 96 -3.16 -4.66 18.77
C VAL A 96 -1.93 -3.92 19.30
N ALA A 97 -1.52 -2.83 18.66
CA ALA A 97 -0.37 -2.03 19.06
C ALA A 97 -0.43 -0.62 18.45
N GLU A 98 0.46 0.27 18.90
CA GLU A 98 0.52 1.66 18.42
C GLU A 98 1.05 1.76 16.99
N GLU A 99 2.20 1.16 16.68
CA GLU A 99 2.86 1.29 15.38
C GLU A 99 3.69 0.05 15.03
N GLN A 100 3.97 -0.14 13.75
CA GLN A 100 4.91 -1.16 13.28
C GLN A 100 6.26 -0.52 12.96
N ALA A 101 7.33 -1.04 13.54
CA ALA A 101 8.68 -0.62 13.21
C ALA A 101 9.08 -1.13 11.81
N ILE A 102 8.84 -0.35 10.76
CA ILE A 102 9.26 -0.66 9.39
C ILE A 102 10.20 0.40 8.86
N LYS A 103 11.34 -0.05 8.31
CA LYS A 103 12.20 0.79 7.48
C LYS A 103 11.66 0.79 6.04
N PRO A 104 11.63 1.94 5.35
CA PRO A 104 11.19 2.00 3.97
C PRO A 104 11.99 1.01 3.12
N GLN A 105 11.29 0.27 2.24
CA GLN A 105 11.94 -0.65 1.31
C GLN A 105 12.76 0.16 0.31
N LYS A 106 14.02 0.46 0.67
CA LYS A 106 14.97 1.07 -0.26
C LYS A 106 15.16 0.11 -1.44
N LYS A 107 15.28 0.66 -2.66
CA LYS A 107 15.69 -0.11 -3.84
C LYS A 107 16.93 -0.93 -3.45
N LYS A 108 16.80 -2.26 -3.40
CA LYS A 108 17.95 -3.13 -3.16
C LYS A 108 18.91 -2.89 -4.32
N LYS A 109 20.14 -2.45 -4.05
CA LYS A 109 21.19 -2.43 -5.07
C LYS A 109 21.33 -3.86 -5.61
N LYS A 110 21.37 -4.01 -6.93
CA LYS A 110 21.63 -5.32 -7.55
C LYS A 110 22.95 -5.84 -7.00
N VAL A 111 22.93 -7.05 -6.46
CA VAL A 111 24.14 -7.75 -6.06
C VAL A 111 24.70 -8.38 -7.32
N HIS A 112 25.86 -7.92 -7.77
CA HIS A 112 26.57 -8.51 -8.89
C HIS A 112 26.91 -9.96 -8.56
N THR A 113 26.53 -10.89 -9.43
CA THR A 113 26.90 -12.31 -9.31
C THR A 113 28.09 -12.54 -10.24
N PRO A 114 29.27 -12.96 -9.73
CA PRO A 114 30.45 -13.16 -10.56
C PRO A 114 30.16 -14.10 -11.74
N GLY A 115 30.57 -13.70 -12.95
CA GLY A 115 30.37 -14.48 -14.18
C GLY A 115 29.02 -14.27 -14.88
N VAL A 116 28.14 -13.42 -14.34
CA VAL A 116 26.88 -13.04 -14.98
C VAL A 116 26.95 -11.58 -15.44
N PRO A 117 26.69 -11.27 -16.73
CA PRO A 117 26.61 -9.89 -17.19
C PRO A 117 25.54 -9.11 -16.43
N ASP A 118 25.86 -7.87 -16.08
CA ASP A 118 24.92 -6.99 -15.38
C ASP A 118 23.69 -6.74 -16.26
N ARG A 119 22.51 -7.01 -15.67
CA ARG A 119 21.23 -6.67 -16.31
C ARG A 119 20.84 -5.28 -15.88
N TYR A 120 20.74 -4.35 -16.82
CA TYR A 120 20.26 -2.99 -16.59
C TYR A 120 18.79 -2.85 -17.00
N THR A 121 18.07 -1.99 -16.31
CA THR A 121 16.71 -1.55 -16.67
C THR A 121 16.80 -0.21 -17.38
N TRP A 122 15.82 0.11 -18.22
CA TRP A 122 15.79 1.42 -18.89
C TRP A 122 15.87 2.61 -17.93
N ASN A 123 15.27 2.52 -16.73
CA ASN A 123 15.42 3.56 -15.70
C ASN A 123 16.86 3.71 -15.20
N GLU A 124 17.66 2.64 -15.13
CA GLU A 124 19.06 2.72 -14.70
C GLU A 124 19.96 3.31 -15.79
N ILE A 125 19.61 3.12 -17.06
CA ILE A 125 20.36 3.66 -18.20
C ILE A 125 20.01 5.13 -18.43
N PHE A 126 18.72 5.48 -18.32
CA PHE A 126 18.20 6.78 -18.73
C PHE A 126 17.77 7.69 -17.59
N ASN A 127 17.91 7.27 -16.32
CA ASN A 127 17.57 8.06 -15.13
C ASN A 127 16.12 8.61 -15.10
N PHE A 128 15.15 7.87 -15.67
CA PHE A 128 13.72 8.18 -15.57
C PHE A 128 13.12 7.97 -14.16
#